data_AF-A0A0R1S9A0-F1
#
_entry.id   AF-A0A0R1S9A0-F1
#
_cell.length_a   1.000
_cell.length_b   1.000
_cell.length_c   1.000
_cell.angle_alpha   90.00
_cell.angle_beta   90.00
_cell.angle_gamma   90.00
#
_symmetry.space_group_name_H-M   'P 1'
#
loop_
_entity.id
_entity.type
_entity.pdbx_description
1 polymer ?
#
loop_
_entity_poly.entity_id
_entity_poly.type
_entity_poly.pdbx_seq_one_letter_code
_entity_poly.pdbx_strand_id
1 'polypeptide(L)'
;MDRFIAIQGFVGSTYVYALQLFNSNRDVVISRVRKDSVTNTYDLDFTNAASMYLKNFGHGQTFEYFKHANKDYWWVVTKGDNTEENWGSQIARIQFSPNTYDTTPYDGNTSVTRLSSVSSATKNGKPYGKILRVEAALSSTNAPVSGSSTNRLLLIAGVDTNYNAHFTLYDNDKVNDALDNVDATHGFVSCGTLTSALVSDPYKKIDDVRSKLTSKSIQGFDISDGRAVYISSG
;
A
#
# COMPACT_ATOMS: atom_id res chain seq x y z
N MET A 1 -5.31 6.47 -26.51
CA MET A 1 -6.26 5.86 -25.56
C MET A 1 -5.40 5.32 -24.44
N ASP A 2 -5.35 6.02 -23.32
CA ASP A 2 -4.49 5.60 -22.20
C ASP A 2 -5.04 4.29 -21.65
N ARG A 3 -4.19 3.26 -21.62
CA ARG A 3 -4.57 1.95 -21.08
C ARG A 3 -4.52 2.06 -19.56
N PHE A 4 -5.69 1.97 -18.93
CA PHE A 4 -5.80 1.79 -17.49
C PHE A 4 -5.75 0.29 -17.19
N ILE A 5 -4.85 -0.13 -16.32
CA ILE A 5 -4.81 -1.49 -15.80
C ILE A 5 -5.39 -1.43 -14.39
N ALA A 6 -6.51 -2.10 -14.16
CA ALA A 6 -7.04 -2.26 -12.82
C ALA A 6 -6.09 -3.13 -12.00
N ILE A 7 -5.62 -2.61 -10.87
CA ILE A 7 -4.63 -3.29 -10.05
C ILE A 7 -5.30 -3.88 -8.80
N GLN A 8 -6.16 -3.09 -8.14
CA GLN A 8 -6.78 -3.49 -6.87
C GLN A 8 -8.17 -2.84 -6.74
N GLY A 9 -9.12 -3.59 -6.18
CA GLY A 9 -10.45 -3.10 -5.83
C GLY A 9 -10.69 -3.14 -4.32
N PHE A 10 -11.49 -2.21 -3.81
CA PHE A 10 -11.94 -2.22 -2.42
C PHE A 10 -13.44 -1.96 -2.33
N VAL A 11 -14.16 -2.85 -1.63
CA VAL A 11 -15.61 -2.72 -1.41
C VAL A 11 -15.84 -2.21 0.00
N GLY A 12 -16.12 -0.92 0.13
CA GLY A 12 -16.45 -0.28 1.41
C GLY A 12 -17.92 -0.42 1.78
N SER A 13 -18.31 0.18 2.91
CA SER A 13 -19.71 0.20 3.37
C SER A 13 -20.62 1.05 2.47
N THR A 14 -20.08 2.10 1.85
CA THR A 14 -20.84 3.05 1.00
C THR A 14 -20.37 3.06 -0.46
N TYR A 15 -19.07 2.91 -0.70
CA TYR A 15 -18.47 3.05 -2.01
C TYR A 15 -17.74 1.78 -2.43
N VAL A 16 -17.64 1.55 -3.73
CA VAL A 16 -16.62 0.67 -4.33
C VAL A 16 -15.54 1.55 -4.93
N TYR A 17 -14.29 1.17 -4.68
CA TYR A 17 -13.11 1.87 -5.15
C TYR A 17 -12.31 0.96 -6.09
N ALA A 18 -11.67 1.58 -7.08
CA ALA A 18 -10.73 0.93 -7.98
C ALA A 18 -9.44 1.74 -8.03
N LEU A 19 -8.31 1.08 -7.82
CA LEU A 19 -6.98 1.63 -8.05
C LEU A 19 -6.46 1.13 -9.41
N GLN A 20 -6.05 2.06 -10.26
CA GLN A 20 -5.61 1.76 -11.62
C GLN A 20 -4.28 2.43 -11.94
N LEU A 21 -3.40 1.70 -12.62
CA LEU A 21 -2.15 2.23 -13.18
C LEU A 21 -2.40 2.76 -14.58
N PHE A 22 -1.80 3.90 -14.90
CA PHE A 22 -1.84 4.46 -16.25
C PHE A 22 -0.55 5.24 -16.56
N ASN A 23 -0.49 5.79 -17.78
CA ASN A 23 0.67 6.55 -18.26
C ASN A 23 1.99 5.77 -18.15
N SER A 24 2.02 4.56 -18.71
CA SER A 24 3.21 3.68 -18.74
C SER A 24 3.79 3.39 -17.37
N ASN A 25 2.97 2.83 -16.48
CA ASN A 25 3.35 2.45 -15.12
C ASN A 25 3.74 3.61 -14.18
N ARG A 26 3.38 4.85 -14.54
CA ARG A 26 3.85 6.04 -13.82
C ARG A 26 2.88 6.60 -12.81
N ASP A 27 1.63 6.71 -13.23
CA ASP A 27 0.61 7.44 -12.50
C ASP A 27 -0.49 6.51 -12.05
N VAL A 28 -1.10 6.84 -10.92
CA VAL A 28 -2.16 6.05 -10.31
C VAL A 28 -3.42 6.91 -10.24
N VAL A 29 -4.55 6.31 -10.58
CA VAL A 29 -5.86 6.90 -10.32
C VAL A 29 -6.63 6.00 -9.36
N ILE A 30 -7.23 6.63 -8.36
CA ILE A 30 -8.20 5.98 -7.49
C ILE A 30 -9.56 6.53 -7.89
N SER A 31 -10.46 5.65 -8.31
CA SER A 31 -11.82 5.99 -8.70
C SER A 31 -12.79 5.39 -7.71
N ARG A 32 -13.91 6.07 -7.42
CA ARG A 32 -14.98 5.51 -6.58
C ARG A 32 -16.38 5.80 -7.10
N VAL A 33 -17.27 4.84 -6.85
CA VAL A 33 -18.71 4.92 -7.12
C VAL A 33 -19.50 4.49 -5.90
N ARG A 34 -20.73 4.97 -5.72
CA ARG A 34 -21.57 4.53 -4.61
C ARG A 34 -22.09 3.12 -4.89
N LYS A 35 -22.15 2.26 -3.89
CA LYS A 35 -22.69 0.90 -4.05
C LYS A 35 -24.16 0.87 -4.46
N ASP A 36 -24.92 1.89 -4.08
CA ASP A 36 -26.34 2.03 -4.42
C ASP A 36 -26.57 2.69 -5.79
N SER A 37 -25.52 3.01 -6.55
CA SER A 37 -25.65 3.46 -7.94
C SER A 37 -25.84 2.30 -8.94
N VAL A 38 -26.05 1.08 -8.43
CA VAL A 38 -26.31 -0.10 -9.24
C VAL A 38 -27.76 -0.04 -9.76
N THR A 39 -27.93 0.12 -11.07
CA THR A 39 -29.22 0.50 -11.71
C THR A 39 -29.93 -0.64 -12.43
N ASN A 40 -29.65 -1.92 -12.08
CA ASN A 40 -30.32 -3.18 -12.50
C ASN A 40 -29.40 -4.22 -13.17
N THR A 41 -28.12 -3.93 -13.34
CA THR A 41 -27.09 -4.91 -13.72
C THR A 41 -26.17 -5.14 -12.53
N TYR A 42 -25.53 -6.30 -12.40
CA TYR A 42 -24.51 -6.51 -11.35
C TYR A 42 -23.22 -5.69 -11.60
N ASP A 43 -23.27 -4.72 -12.51
CA ASP A 43 -22.15 -3.94 -13.00
C ASP A 43 -22.13 -2.58 -12.30
N LEU A 44 -20.93 -2.17 -11.90
CA LEU A 44 -20.66 -0.83 -11.39
C LEU A 44 -20.11 0.02 -12.54
N ASP A 45 -20.79 1.12 -12.86
CA ASP A 45 -20.34 2.04 -13.91
C ASP A 45 -19.41 3.12 -13.35
N PHE A 46 -18.13 3.03 -13.71
CA PHE A 46 -17.10 3.99 -13.31
C PHE A 46 -16.93 5.17 -14.29
N THR A 47 -17.75 5.25 -15.36
CA THR A 47 -17.64 6.29 -16.40
C THR A 47 -17.68 7.71 -15.83
N ASN A 48 -18.50 7.94 -14.79
CA ASN A 48 -18.63 9.21 -14.08
C ASN A 48 -18.15 9.11 -12.62
N ALA A 49 -17.20 8.20 -12.34
CA ALA A 49 -16.67 8.01 -11.00
C ALA A 49 -15.98 9.29 -10.48
N ALA A 50 -16.06 9.51 -9.18
CA ALA A 50 -15.21 10.50 -8.54
C ALA A 50 -13.79 9.94 -8.50
N SER A 51 -12.81 10.71 -8.98
CA SER A 51 -11.44 10.25 -9.17
C SER A 51 -10.42 11.12 -8.44
N MET A 52 -9.38 10.50 -7.91
CA MET A 52 -8.21 11.13 -7.32
C MET A 52 -6.98 10.66 -8.10
N TYR A 53 -6.28 11.60 -8.73
CA TYR A 53 -5.08 11.32 -9.51
C TYR A 53 -3.82 11.54 -8.66
N LEU A 54 -2.86 10.63 -8.80
CA LEU A 54 -1.58 10.60 -8.10
C LEU A 54 -0.47 10.43 -9.15
N LYS A 55 0.32 11.48 -9.38
CA LYS A 55 1.40 11.47 -10.38
C LYS A 55 2.69 10.92 -9.82
N ASN A 56 3.44 10.15 -10.61
CA ASN A 56 4.75 9.59 -10.24
C ASN A 56 4.72 8.70 -8.97
N PHE A 57 3.63 7.98 -8.73
CA PHE A 57 3.54 7.03 -7.62
C PHE A 57 4.15 5.68 -7.98
N GLY A 58 4.21 5.35 -9.27
CA GLY A 58 4.79 4.11 -9.76
C GLY A 58 3.87 2.90 -9.56
N HIS A 59 4.38 1.75 -10.00
CA HIS A 59 3.67 0.49 -9.97
C HIS A 59 3.66 -0.10 -8.55
N GLY A 60 2.47 -0.34 -8.03
CA GLY A 60 2.22 -1.17 -6.85
C GLY A 60 0.75 -1.55 -6.75
N GLN A 61 0.46 -2.60 -6.00
CA GLN A 61 -0.88 -3.17 -5.85
C GLN A 61 -1.55 -2.81 -4.51
N THR A 62 -0.81 -2.17 -3.61
CA THR A 62 -1.30 -1.74 -2.30
C THR A 62 -2.42 -0.71 -2.42
N PHE A 63 -3.58 -1.06 -1.87
CA PHE A 63 -4.69 -0.13 -1.68
C PHE A 63 -5.52 -0.52 -0.45
N GLU A 64 -5.03 -0.13 0.72
CA GLU A 64 -5.55 -0.61 2.01
C GLU A 64 -6.24 0.50 2.79
N TYR A 65 -7.55 0.39 2.96
CA TYR A 65 -8.34 1.31 3.76
C TYR A 65 -8.11 1.10 5.26
N PHE A 66 -8.05 2.18 6.03
CA PHE A 66 -8.14 2.14 7.49
C PHE A 66 -8.70 3.44 8.07
N LYS A 67 -9.14 3.38 9.33
CA LYS A 67 -9.49 4.57 10.11
C LYS A 67 -8.40 4.87 11.12
N HIS A 68 -8.02 6.13 11.25
CA HIS A 68 -7.12 6.62 12.28
C HIS A 68 -7.58 8.01 12.73
N ALA A 69 -7.64 8.25 14.05
CA ALA A 69 -8.10 9.53 14.62
C ALA A 69 -9.39 10.10 13.98
N ASN A 70 -10.40 9.23 13.76
CA ASN A 70 -11.69 9.54 13.12
C ASN A 70 -11.62 10.00 11.64
N LYS A 71 -10.50 9.78 10.97
CA LYS A 71 -10.33 10.06 9.54
C LYS A 71 -10.14 8.77 8.74
N ASP A 72 -10.59 8.80 7.50
CA ASP A 72 -10.47 7.72 6.54
C ASP A 72 -9.14 7.86 5.76
N TYR A 73 -8.27 6.87 5.90
CA TYR A 73 -6.97 6.83 5.24
C TYR A 73 -6.82 5.59 4.36
N TRP A 74 -5.84 5.67 3.47
CA TRP A 74 -5.43 4.61 2.59
C TRP A 74 -3.91 4.47 2.60
N TRP A 75 -3.43 3.24 2.67
CA TRP A 75 -2.06 2.93 2.25
C TRP A 75 -2.03 2.73 0.74
N VAL A 76 -1.04 3.36 0.09
CA VAL A 76 -0.81 3.26 -1.36
C VAL A 76 0.69 3.23 -1.61
N VAL A 77 1.15 2.46 -2.59
CA VAL A 77 2.55 2.48 -3.02
C VAL A 77 2.91 3.85 -3.62
N THR A 78 4.13 4.32 -3.38
CA THR A 78 4.67 5.55 -3.97
C THR A 78 6.17 5.42 -4.27
N LYS A 79 6.74 6.44 -4.91
CA LYS A 79 8.15 6.53 -5.31
C LYS A 79 8.54 5.44 -6.31
N GLY A 80 8.00 5.56 -7.53
CA GLY A 80 8.45 4.79 -8.68
C GLY A 80 9.95 4.98 -8.96
N ASP A 81 10.61 3.93 -9.43
CA ASP A 81 12.05 3.91 -9.68
C ASP A 81 12.48 4.47 -11.06
N ASN A 82 11.51 4.93 -11.86
CA ASN A 82 11.64 5.42 -13.24
C ASN A 82 12.26 4.41 -14.22
N THR A 83 12.22 3.11 -13.90
CA THR A 83 12.48 2.04 -14.87
C THR A 83 11.23 1.74 -15.68
N GLU A 84 11.29 0.79 -16.62
CA GLU A 84 10.15 0.38 -17.45
C GLU A 84 8.96 -0.15 -16.62
N GLU A 85 9.26 -0.98 -15.62
CA GLU A 85 8.24 -1.47 -14.69
C GLU A 85 7.82 -0.41 -13.66
N ASN A 86 8.71 0.55 -13.41
CA ASN A 86 8.52 1.69 -12.52
C ASN A 86 8.02 1.31 -11.11
N TRP A 87 8.56 0.23 -10.55
CA TRP A 87 8.14 -0.28 -9.24
C TRP A 87 8.26 0.78 -8.14
N GLY A 88 7.22 0.90 -7.32
CA GLY A 88 7.27 1.75 -6.16
C GLY A 88 8.09 1.16 -5.02
N SER A 89 8.71 2.03 -4.24
CA SER A 89 9.69 1.67 -3.20
C SER A 89 9.36 2.23 -1.81
N GLN A 90 8.22 2.92 -1.69
CA GLN A 90 7.70 3.52 -0.46
C GLN A 90 6.19 3.30 -0.34
N ILE A 91 5.65 3.52 0.86
CA ILE A 91 4.21 3.39 1.14
C ILE A 91 3.70 4.73 1.66
N ALA A 92 2.80 5.36 0.93
CA ALA A 92 2.14 6.61 1.28
C ALA A 92 0.88 6.37 2.12
N ARG A 93 0.60 7.28 3.05
CA ARG A 93 -0.68 7.43 3.74
C ARG A 93 -1.43 8.59 3.10
N ILE A 94 -2.60 8.34 2.53
CA ILE A 94 -3.40 9.38 1.86
C ILE A 94 -4.85 9.39 2.35
N GLN A 95 -5.52 10.53 2.23
CA GLN A 95 -6.97 10.62 2.33
C GLN A 95 -7.52 10.78 0.92
N PHE A 96 -8.61 10.08 0.60
CA PHE A 96 -9.23 10.21 -0.71
C PHE A 96 -9.86 11.60 -0.87
N SER A 97 -9.38 12.37 -1.84
CA SER A 97 -9.92 13.68 -2.18
C SER A 97 -10.00 13.82 -3.70
N PRO A 98 -11.20 13.86 -4.31
CA PRO A 98 -11.34 14.01 -5.75
C PRO A 98 -10.58 15.22 -6.30
N ASN A 99 -9.95 15.04 -7.45
CA ASN A 99 -9.23 16.08 -8.18
C ASN A 99 -9.24 15.78 -9.68
N THR A 100 -8.56 16.61 -10.48
CA THR A 100 -8.30 16.31 -11.89
C THR A 100 -6.82 16.04 -12.11
N TYR A 101 -6.51 15.30 -13.17
CA TYR A 101 -5.12 15.00 -13.51
C TYR A 101 -4.26 16.27 -13.67
N ASP A 102 -4.79 17.32 -14.31
CA ASP A 102 -4.01 18.55 -14.54
C ASP A 102 -3.77 19.38 -13.27
N THR A 103 -4.65 19.26 -12.28
CA THR A 103 -4.63 20.10 -11.06
C THR A 103 -4.27 19.34 -9.79
N THR A 104 -3.93 18.06 -9.89
CA THR A 104 -3.63 17.25 -8.70
C THR A 104 -2.44 17.82 -7.94
N PRO A 105 -2.54 18.01 -6.61
CA PRO A 105 -1.41 18.42 -5.78
C PRO A 105 -0.47 17.25 -5.48
N TYR A 106 -0.84 16.01 -5.86
CA TYR A 106 -0.11 14.80 -5.53
C TYR A 106 0.84 14.43 -6.67
N ASP A 107 1.98 15.10 -6.72
CA ASP A 107 3.07 14.80 -7.66
C ASP A 107 4.32 14.28 -6.94
N GLY A 108 4.59 13.00 -7.14
CA GLY A 108 5.68 12.28 -6.53
C GLY A 108 5.48 12.01 -5.05
N ASN A 109 6.38 11.21 -4.50
CA ASN A 109 6.29 10.74 -3.12
C ASN A 109 6.45 11.86 -2.07
N THR A 110 7.12 12.97 -2.39
CA THR A 110 7.29 14.09 -1.45
C THR A 110 6.03 14.94 -1.29
N SER A 111 5.01 14.74 -2.11
CA SER A 111 3.71 15.41 -1.99
C SER A 111 2.78 14.76 -0.95
N VAL A 112 3.20 13.64 -0.33
CA VAL A 112 2.41 12.87 0.62
C VAL A 112 3.23 12.39 1.82
N THR A 113 2.54 12.26 2.96
CA THR A 113 3.05 11.60 4.15
C THR A 113 3.30 10.11 3.87
N ARG A 114 4.45 9.58 4.26
CA ARG A 114 4.85 8.23 3.85
C ARG A 114 5.82 7.52 4.77
N LEU A 115 5.87 6.21 4.61
CA LEU A 115 6.95 5.34 5.08
C LEU A 115 8.10 5.35 4.07
N SER A 116 9.30 5.66 4.55
CA SER A 116 10.53 5.65 3.76
C SER A 116 11.49 4.56 4.21
N SER A 117 12.60 4.41 3.49
CA SER A 117 13.67 3.48 3.85
C SER A 117 13.12 2.07 4.12
N VAL A 118 12.17 1.64 3.29
CA VAL A 118 11.43 0.39 3.46
C VAL A 118 12.35 -0.83 3.54
N SER A 119 13.54 -0.78 2.92
CA SER A 119 14.54 -1.84 3.09
C SER A 119 15.01 -2.03 4.54
N SER A 120 14.77 -1.05 5.41
CA SER A 120 15.02 -1.10 6.85
C SER A 120 13.81 -1.56 7.66
N ALA A 121 12.70 -1.96 7.01
CA ALA A 121 11.62 -2.69 7.65
C ALA A 121 12.11 -4.10 7.99
N THR A 122 12.78 -4.21 9.13
CA THR A 122 13.36 -5.42 9.68
C THR A 122 13.25 -5.39 11.19
N LYS A 123 13.47 -6.54 11.84
CA LYS A 123 13.37 -6.66 13.31
C LYS A 123 14.27 -5.69 14.11
N ASN A 124 15.31 -5.12 13.50
CA ASN A 124 16.28 -4.25 14.16
C ASN A 124 16.48 -2.90 13.44
N GLY A 125 15.63 -2.58 12.47
CA GLY A 125 15.71 -1.34 11.71
C GLY A 125 16.94 -1.22 10.78
N LYS A 126 17.69 -2.31 10.57
CA LYS A 126 18.84 -2.31 9.65
C LYS A 126 18.39 -2.70 8.24
N PRO A 127 18.96 -2.09 7.18
CA PRO A 127 18.57 -2.40 5.81
C PRO A 127 18.99 -3.80 5.39
N TYR A 128 18.12 -4.52 4.66
CA TYR A 128 18.44 -5.82 4.05
C TYR A 128 19.11 -5.70 2.67
N GLY A 129 19.23 -4.50 2.11
CA GLY A 129 19.85 -4.25 0.81
C GLY A 129 19.05 -3.30 -0.07
N LYS A 130 19.24 -3.41 -1.40
CA LYS A 130 18.52 -2.62 -2.40
C LYS A 130 17.12 -3.21 -2.61
N ILE A 131 16.11 -2.39 -2.37
CA ILE A 131 14.72 -2.74 -2.65
C ILE A 131 14.46 -2.68 -4.17
N LEU A 132 13.72 -3.67 -4.67
CA LEU A 132 13.15 -3.70 -6.01
C LEU A 132 11.74 -3.12 -5.99
N ARG A 133 10.90 -3.60 -5.06
CA ARG A 133 9.50 -3.16 -4.91
C ARG A 133 9.00 -3.34 -3.48
N VAL A 134 7.92 -2.67 -3.13
CA VAL A 134 7.21 -2.86 -1.86
C VAL A 134 5.72 -2.99 -2.09
N GLU A 135 5.07 -3.80 -1.25
CA GLU A 135 3.63 -3.78 -1.04
C GLU A 135 3.32 -3.69 0.46
N ALA A 136 2.09 -3.30 0.79
CA ALA A 136 1.56 -3.36 2.13
C ALA A 136 0.17 -4.02 2.14
N ALA A 137 -0.17 -4.65 3.27
CA ALA A 137 -1.47 -5.25 3.50
C ALA A 137 -1.89 -5.03 4.95
N LEU A 138 -3.19 -5.01 5.22
CA LEU A 138 -3.72 -4.88 6.57
C LEU A 138 -4.53 -6.11 6.96
N SER A 139 -4.33 -6.62 8.19
CA SER A 139 -5.17 -7.71 8.71
C SER A 139 -6.64 -7.28 8.78
N SER A 140 -7.59 -8.20 8.68
CA SER A 140 -9.01 -7.86 8.52
C SER A 140 -9.62 -7.12 9.72
N THR A 141 -9.22 -7.47 10.94
CA THR A 141 -9.75 -6.90 12.18
C THR A 141 -8.66 -6.68 13.23
N ASN A 142 -9.07 -6.51 14.49
CA ASN A 142 -8.18 -6.49 15.65
C ASN A 142 -7.43 -7.81 15.74
N ALA A 143 -6.16 -7.78 15.37
CA ALA A 143 -5.32 -8.96 15.50
C ALA A 143 -4.82 -9.10 16.95
N PRO A 144 -4.82 -10.31 17.52
CA PRO A 144 -4.14 -10.56 18.79
C PRO A 144 -2.62 -10.38 18.60
N VAL A 145 -2.03 -9.41 19.30
CA VAL A 145 -0.58 -9.30 19.48
C VAL A 145 -0.25 -9.85 20.86
N SER A 146 0.86 -10.57 21.01
CA SER A 146 1.26 -11.06 22.34
C SER A 146 1.32 -9.89 23.34
N GLY A 147 0.42 -9.88 24.33
CA GLY A 147 0.35 -8.86 25.38
C GLY A 147 -0.58 -7.65 25.16
N SER A 148 -1.25 -7.49 24.01
CA SER A 148 -2.30 -6.47 23.76
C SER A 148 -3.07 -6.75 22.46
N SER A 149 -4.29 -6.22 22.32
CA SER A 149 -4.90 -6.06 20.99
C SER A 149 -4.22 -4.92 20.23
N THR A 150 -3.84 -5.13 18.97
CA THR A 150 -3.69 -4.03 17.99
C THR A 150 -4.99 -3.92 17.21
N ASN A 151 -5.37 -2.73 16.75
CA ASN A 151 -6.56 -2.61 15.92
C ASN A 151 -6.38 -3.31 14.57
N ARG A 152 -5.19 -3.31 13.96
CA ARG A 152 -4.87 -4.08 12.74
C ARG A 152 -3.35 -4.29 12.61
N LEU A 153 -2.92 -5.43 12.08
CA LEU A 153 -1.53 -5.61 11.66
C LEU A 153 -1.30 -4.87 10.34
N LEU A 154 -0.19 -4.15 10.25
CA LEU A 154 0.35 -3.66 8.99
C LEU A 154 1.50 -4.57 8.54
N LEU A 155 1.29 -5.29 7.44
CA LEU A 155 2.35 -5.97 6.71
C LEU A 155 3.04 -4.96 5.80
N ILE A 156 4.37 -4.91 5.88
CA ILE A 156 5.23 -4.34 4.84
C ILE A 156 5.98 -5.50 4.18
N ALA A 157 5.69 -5.74 2.90
CA ALA A 157 6.30 -6.78 2.07
C ALA A 157 7.27 -6.15 1.08
N GLY A 158 8.55 -6.12 1.43
CA GLY A 158 9.61 -5.64 0.54
C GLY A 158 10.24 -6.78 -0.25
N VAL A 159 10.43 -6.60 -1.56
CA VAL A 159 11.19 -7.53 -2.39
C VAL A 159 12.51 -6.86 -2.76
N ASP A 160 13.63 -7.53 -2.51
CA ASP A 160 14.97 -7.03 -2.89
C ASP A 160 15.31 -7.33 -4.36
N THR A 161 16.42 -6.79 -4.86
CA THR A 161 16.85 -7.02 -6.25
C THR A 161 17.35 -8.45 -6.53
N ASN A 162 17.50 -9.29 -5.50
CA ASN A 162 17.75 -10.73 -5.62
C ASN A 162 16.45 -11.54 -5.52
N TYR A 163 15.28 -10.88 -5.52
CA TYR A 163 13.96 -11.45 -5.36
C TYR A 163 13.70 -12.13 -4.02
N ASN A 164 14.49 -11.82 -2.98
CA ASN A 164 14.13 -12.23 -1.63
C ASN A 164 12.97 -11.36 -1.15
N ALA A 165 11.93 -12.00 -0.59
CA ALA A 165 10.85 -11.29 0.07
C ALA A 165 11.15 -11.13 1.56
N HIS A 166 10.89 -9.92 2.06
CA HIS A 166 11.08 -9.49 3.42
C HIS A 166 9.73 -9.03 3.96
N PHE A 167 9.16 -9.79 4.88
CA PHE A 167 7.87 -9.51 5.48
C PHE A 167 8.08 -8.97 6.89
N THR A 168 7.57 -7.76 7.16
CA THR A 168 7.61 -7.16 8.49
C THR A 168 6.22 -6.75 8.96
N LEU A 169 5.89 -7.12 10.18
CA LEU A 169 4.62 -6.82 10.82
C LEU A 169 4.77 -5.69 11.84
N TYR A 170 3.90 -4.70 11.73
CA TYR A 170 3.75 -3.59 12.65
C TYR A 170 2.34 -3.54 13.23
N ASP A 171 2.22 -2.89 14.38
CA ASP A 171 0.98 -2.33 14.89
C ASP A 171 0.61 -1.10 14.04
N ASN A 172 -0.48 -1.17 13.28
CA ASN A 172 -0.85 -0.11 12.34
C ASN A 172 -1.09 1.23 13.03
N ASP A 173 -1.65 1.23 14.24
CA ASP A 173 -1.98 2.49 14.95
C ASP A 173 -0.70 3.19 15.39
N LYS A 174 0.27 2.45 15.95
CA LYS A 174 1.57 3.02 16.33
C LYS A 174 2.35 3.59 15.14
N VAL A 175 2.23 2.96 13.97
CA VAL A 175 2.82 3.50 12.73
C VAL A 175 2.14 4.82 12.35
N ASN A 176 0.82 4.90 12.47
CA ASN A 176 0.06 6.10 12.16
C ASN A 176 0.31 7.23 13.17
N ASP A 177 0.43 6.93 14.46
CA ASP A 177 0.84 7.89 15.49
C ASP A 177 2.21 8.51 15.16
N ALA A 178 3.15 7.70 14.65
CA ALA A 178 4.45 8.20 14.22
C ALA A 178 4.33 9.15 13.03
N LEU A 179 3.47 8.81 12.05
CA LEU A 179 3.24 9.63 10.85
C LEU A 179 2.51 10.95 11.15
N ASP A 180 1.69 11.01 12.18
CA ASP A 180 1.00 12.25 12.58
C ASP A 180 1.98 13.37 12.92
N ASN A 181 3.17 13.03 13.44
CA ASN A 181 4.22 13.99 13.76
C ASN A 181 4.84 14.66 12.51
N VAL A 182 4.63 14.10 11.32
CA VAL A 182 5.20 14.59 10.06
C VAL A 182 4.15 14.90 9.00
N ASP A 183 2.86 14.73 9.33
CA ASP A 183 1.77 14.82 8.35
C ASP A 183 1.59 16.23 7.80
N ALA A 184 1.73 17.25 8.67
CA ALA A 184 1.55 18.65 8.33
C ALA A 184 2.50 19.18 7.24
N THR A 185 3.61 18.47 7.00
CA THR A 185 4.63 18.84 6.00
C THR A 185 4.79 17.80 4.90
N HIS A 186 3.87 16.82 4.80
CA HIS A 186 4.02 15.67 3.91
C HIS A 186 5.38 14.96 4.08
N GLY A 187 5.83 14.91 5.34
CA GLY A 187 7.11 14.34 5.71
C GLY A 187 7.12 12.82 5.62
N PHE A 188 8.13 12.19 6.22
CA PHE A 188 8.27 10.76 6.19
C PHE A 188 8.73 10.21 7.53
N VAL A 189 8.37 8.95 7.78
CA VAL A 189 8.94 8.14 8.86
C VAL A 189 9.75 7.01 8.24
N SER A 190 11.01 6.87 8.66
CA SER A 190 11.86 5.76 8.22
C SER A 190 11.40 4.46 8.88
N CYS A 191 11.24 3.38 8.11
CA CYS A 191 10.96 2.07 8.70
C CYS A 191 12.05 1.62 9.70
N GLY A 192 13.28 2.11 9.54
CA GLY A 192 14.38 1.83 10.47
C GLY A 192 14.19 2.41 11.87
N THR A 193 13.31 3.41 12.04
CA THR A 193 13.01 4.05 13.34
C THR A 193 11.71 3.54 13.96
N LEU A 194 10.98 2.63 13.29
CA LEU A 194 9.68 2.11 13.73
C LEU A 194 9.78 0.84 14.59
N THR A 195 10.93 0.60 15.24
CA THR A 195 11.15 -0.64 16.01
C THR A 195 10.20 -0.78 17.20
N SER A 196 9.70 0.32 17.77
CA SER A 196 8.67 0.32 18.84
C SER A 196 7.27 -0.04 18.35
N ALA A 197 7.02 0.05 17.05
CA ALA A 197 5.76 -0.33 16.41
C ALA A 197 5.76 -1.80 15.95
N LEU A 198 6.88 -2.52 16.04
CA LEU A 198 6.96 -3.93 15.68
C LEU A 198 6.12 -4.79 16.63
N VAL A 199 5.46 -5.82 16.08
CA VAL A 199 4.79 -6.86 16.88
C VAL A 199 5.79 -7.94 17.32
N SER A 200 5.33 -8.90 18.15
CA SER A 200 6.12 -10.09 18.48
C SER A 200 6.42 -10.94 17.24
N ASP A 201 7.62 -11.53 17.12
CA ASP A 201 8.06 -12.27 15.91
C ASP A 201 7.70 -11.55 14.59
N PRO A 202 8.17 -10.30 14.39
CA PRO A 202 7.61 -9.43 13.38
C PRO A 202 8.13 -9.72 11.97
N TYR A 203 9.19 -10.51 11.81
CA TYR A 203 9.97 -10.53 10.59
C TYR A 203 10.19 -11.93 10.05
N LYS A 204 9.89 -12.13 8.76
CA LYS A 204 10.21 -13.35 8.01
C LYS A 204 10.88 -13.00 6.69
N LYS A 205 11.79 -13.87 6.24
CA LYS A 205 12.44 -13.79 4.93
C LYS A 205 12.13 -15.05 4.14
N ILE A 206 11.83 -14.90 2.86
CA ILE A 206 11.78 -16.00 1.90
C ILE A 206 12.78 -15.69 0.78
N ASP A 207 13.73 -16.59 0.59
CA ASP A 207 14.71 -16.46 -0.49
C ASP A 207 14.07 -16.76 -1.84
N ASP A 208 14.37 -15.93 -2.83
CA ASP A 208 13.85 -16.02 -4.21
C ASP A 208 12.35 -16.36 -4.27
N VAL A 209 11.49 -15.46 -3.78
CA VAL A 209 10.05 -15.71 -3.58
C VAL A 209 9.34 -16.15 -4.86
N ARG A 210 9.72 -15.59 -6.00
CA ARG A 210 9.17 -15.93 -7.34
C ARG A 210 9.43 -17.39 -7.73
N SER A 211 10.44 -18.05 -7.16
CA SER A 211 10.68 -19.49 -7.36
C SER A 211 9.69 -20.38 -6.61
N LYS A 212 8.92 -19.80 -5.66
CA LYS A 212 7.92 -20.49 -4.84
C LYS A 212 6.50 -20.31 -5.37
N LEU A 213 6.32 -19.49 -6.40
CA LEU A 213 5.02 -19.13 -6.98
C LEU A 213 4.78 -19.92 -8.27
N THR A 214 3.51 -20.12 -8.62
CA THR A 214 3.11 -20.79 -9.86
C THR A 214 3.49 -19.98 -11.09
N SER A 215 3.39 -18.64 -11.00
CA SER A 215 3.94 -17.69 -11.97
C SER A 215 5.02 -16.85 -11.28
N LYS A 216 6.06 -16.44 -12.01
CA LYS A 216 7.13 -15.60 -11.44
C LYS A 216 6.68 -14.16 -11.16
N SER A 217 5.54 -13.75 -11.70
CA SER A 217 4.99 -12.42 -11.50
C SER A 217 4.15 -12.36 -10.23
N ILE A 218 4.44 -11.37 -9.38
CA ILE A 218 3.73 -11.12 -8.11
C ILE A 218 2.63 -10.10 -8.36
N GLN A 219 1.39 -10.51 -8.11
CA GLN A 219 0.18 -9.73 -8.38
C GLN A 219 -0.42 -9.07 -7.13
N GLY A 220 0.01 -9.46 -5.92
CA GLY A 220 -0.44 -8.83 -4.68
C GLY A 220 -0.09 -9.62 -3.43
N PHE A 221 -0.29 -8.98 -2.27
CA PHE A 221 -0.09 -9.56 -0.95
C PHE A 221 -1.31 -9.27 -0.07
N ASP A 222 -1.61 -10.19 0.84
CA ASP A 222 -2.62 -9.99 1.89
C ASP A 222 -2.16 -10.67 3.19
N ILE A 223 -2.78 -10.32 4.31
CA ILE A 223 -2.48 -10.90 5.63
C ILE A 223 -3.75 -11.17 6.44
N SER A 224 -3.80 -12.34 7.08
CA SER A 224 -4.86 -12.66 8.04
C SER A 224 -4.55 -12.13 9.45
N ASP A 225 -5.59 -12.03 10.30
CA ASP A 225 -5.42 -11.74 11.73
C ASP A 225 -4.53 -12.79 12.44
N GLY A 226 -4.49 -14.02 11.91
CA GLY A 226 -3.60 -15.10 12.33
C GLY A 226 -2.18 -15.04 11.79
N ARG A 227 -1.80 -13.95 11.09
CA ARG A 227 -0.47 -13.68 10.51
C ARG A 227 -0.06 -14.58 9.33
N ALA A 228 -0.99 -15.34 8.76
CA ALA A 228 -0.74 -15.98 7.46
C ALA A 228 -0.66 -14.90 6.39
N VAL A 229 0.41 -14.93 5.60
CA VAL A 229 0.63 -14.03 4.44
C VAL A 229 0.22 -14.77 3.18
N TYR A 230 -0.63 -14.15 2.38
CA TYR A 230 -1.08 -14.64 1.07
C TYR A 230 -0.37 -13.87 -0.03
N ILE A 231 -0.02 -14.56 -1.11
CA ILE A 231 0.64 -13.98 -2.28
C ILE A 231 -0.11 -14.47 -3.51
N SER A 232 -0.60 -13.55 -4.35
CA SER A 232 -1.16 -13.88 -5.65
C SER A 232 -0.09 -13.81 -6.74
N SER A 233 -0.14 -14.74 -7.68
CA SER A 233 0.77 -14.78 -8.83
C SER A 233 0.01 -15.05 -10.12
N GLY A 234 0.41 -14.39 -11.21
CA GLY A 234 -0.24 -14.49 -12.52
C GLY A 234 0.70 -14.02 -13.60
#